data_AF-A0A7X5TN45-F1
#
_entry.id   AF-A0A7X5TN45-F1
#
_cell.length_a   1.000
_cell.length_b   1.000
_cell.length_c   1.000
_cell.angle_alpha   90.00
_cell.angle_beta   90.00
_cell.angle_gamma   90.00
#
_symmetry.space_group_name_H-M   'P 1'
#
loop_
_entity.id
_entity.type
_entity.pdbx_description
1 polymer ?
#
loop_
_entity_poly.entity_id
_entity_poly.type
_entity_poly.pdbx_seq_one_letter_code
_entity_poly.pdbx_strand_id
1 'polypeptide(L)'
;AVVLAHEEGLDKRLVAYVAADVEEGLVNNLRERLSQVLPEYMVPAAVVRLDRFPLTPNGKLDRRALSVPGEDAFARQRYAAPQGATETTLAAVWRELLGIEKISRHDNFFALGGH
;
A
#
# COMPACT_ATOMS: atom_id res chain seq x y z
N ALA A 1 6.50 7.15 12.95
CA ALA A 1 6.35 6.35 11.71
C ALA A 1 7.72 6.15 11.07
N VAL A 2 7.89 5.09 10.28
CA VAL A 2 9.11 4.79 9.49
C VAL A 2 8.68 4.30 8.11
N VAL A 3 9.36 4.72 7.04
CA VAL A 3 9.10 4.21 5.69
C VAL A 3 10.34 3.48 5.18
N LEU A 4 10.16 2.30 4.62
CA LEU A 4 11.23 1.47 4.06
C LEU A 4 10.87 1.06 2.63
N ALA A 5 11.89 0.99 1.76
CA ALA A 5 11.76 0.28 0.50
C ALA A 5 11.77 -1.22 0.79
N HIS A 6 10.68 -1.90 0.43
CA HIS A 6 10.60 -3.35 0.43
C HIS A 6 10.88 -3.85 -0.98
N GLU A 7 11.79 -4.80 -1.09
CA GLU A 7 12.20 -5.41 -2.35
C GLU A 7 11.66 -6.84 -2.39
N GLU A 8 10.75 -7.13 -3.32
CA GLU A 8 10.29 -8.48 -3.63
C GLU A 8 10.71 -8.80 -5.08
N GLY A 9 11.83 -9.51 -5.24
CA GLY A 9 12.40 -9.76 -6.56
C GLY A 9 12.90 -8.48 -7.23
N LEU A 10 12.36 -8.14 -8.39
CA LEU A 10 12.67 -6.88 -9.11
C LEU A 10 11.80 -5.71 -8.64
N ASP A 11 10.75 -5.97 -7.86
CA ASP A 11 9.77 -4.96 -7.47
C ASP A 11 10.19 -4.26 -6.20
N LYS A 12 10.30 -2.93 -6.29
CA LYS A 12 10.59 -2.06 -5.15
C LYS A 12 9.37 -1.22 -4.83
N ARG A 13 8.88 -1.34 -3.60
CA ARG A 13 7.73 -0.55 -3.11
C ARG A 13 7.99 0.08 -1.77
N LEU A 14 7.41 1.24 -1.53
CA LEU A 14 7.48 1.90 -0.23
C LEU A 14 6.44 1.30 0.72
N VAL A 15 6.90 0.88 1.89
CA VAL A 15 6.08 0.37 3.00
C VAL A 15 6.24 1.28 4.19
N ALA A 16 5.14 1.82 4.70
CA ALA A 16 5.11 2.62 5.91
C ALA A 16 4.75 1.76 7.13
N TYR A 17 5.52 1.92 8.20
CA TYR A 17 5.26 1.34 9.51
C TYR A 17 4.85 2.47 10.45
N VAL A 18 3.67 2.36 11.04
CA VAL A 18 3.08 3.40 11.89
C VAL A 18 2.70 2.80 13.24
N ALA A 19 3.25 3.36 14.32
CA ALA A 19 2.77 3.06 15.66
C ALA A 19 1.54 3.94 15.92
N ALA A 20 0.39 3.32 16.08
CA ALA A 20 -0.90 3.99 16.26
C ALA A 20 -1.90 3.04 16.94
N ASP A 21 -2.95 3.61 17.53
CA ASP A 21 -4.11 2.84 17.99
C ASP A 21 -4.83 2.19 16.80
N VAL A 22 -5.67 1.19 17.09
CA VAL A 22 -6.49 0.53 16.06
C VAL A 22 -7.54 1.52 15.57
N GLU A 23 -7.44 1.91 14.30
CA GLU A 23 -8.36 2.82 13.64
C GLU A 23 -8.82 2.20 12.32
N GLU A 24 -10.15 2.11 12.13
CA GLU A 24 -10.73 1.61 10.90
C GLU A 24 -10.43 2.58 9.74
N GLY A 25 -9.88 2.06 8.64
CA GLY A 25 -9.55 2.88 7.48
C GLY A 25 -8.23 3.67 7.59
N LEU A 26 -7.42 3.47 8.64
CA LEU A 26 -6.12 4.12 8.83
C LEU A 26 -5.26 4.15 7.55
N VAL A 27 -5.17 3.01 6.85
CA VAL A 27 -4.39 2.85 5.62
C VAL A 27 -4.90 3.79 4.52
N ASN A 28 -6.22 3.84 4.31
CA ASN A 28 -6.85 4.66 3.27
C ASN A 28 -6.73 6.15 3.61
N ASN A 29 -7.02 6.54 4.86
CA ASN A 29 -6.94 7.92 5.34
C ASN A 29 -5.51 8.48 5.19
N LEU A 30 -4.49 7.69 5.57
CA LEU A 30 -3.09 8.09 5.42
C LEU A 30 -2.71 8.23 3.95
N ARG A 31 -3.10 7.27 3.10
CA ARG A 31 -2.79 7.33 1.67
C ARG A 31 -3.40 8.57 1.01
N GLU A 32 -4.68 8.85 1.26
CA GLU A 32 -5.38 10.01 0.70
C GLU A 32 -4.71 11.33 1.14
N ARG A 33 -4.30 11.43 2.40
CA ARG A 33 -3.63 12.62 2.88
C ARG A 33 -2.22 12.78 2.33
N LEU A 34 -1.48 11.67 2.18
CA LEU A 34 -0.14 11.68 1.61
C LEU A 34 -0.16 12.01 0.12
N SER A 35 -1.13 11.54 -0.65
CA SER A 35 -1.24 11.84 -2.09
C SER A 35 -1.53 13.32 -2.38
N GLN A 36 -2.04 14.08 -1.42
CA GLN A 36 -2.25 15.53 -1.55
C GLN A 36 -0.95 16.34 -1.39
N VAL A 37 0.07 15.76 -0.75
CA VAL A 37 1.30 16.49 -0.36
C VAL A 37 2.58 15.86 -0.88
N LEU A 38 2.53 14.63 -1.39
CA LEU A 38 3.66 13.91 -1.95
C LEU A 38 3.41 13.56 -3.43
N PRO A 39 4.47 13.56 -4.25
CA PRO A 39 4.43 12.90 -5.56
C PRO A 39 4.05 11.42 -5.42
N GLU A 40 3.37 10.88 -6.42
CA GLU A 40 2.78 9.54 -6.37
C GLU A 40 3.80 8.44 -6.04
N TYR A 41 5.00 8.48 -6.63
CA TYR A 41 6.07 7.51 -6.37
C TYR A 41 6.65 7.56 -4.93
N MET A 42 6.30 8.59 -4.14
CA MET A 42 6.66 8.69 -2.72
C MET A 42 5.53 8.25 -1.79
N VAL A 43 4.34 7.97 -2.31
CA VAL A 43 3.21 7.50 -1.52
C VAL A 43 3.41 6.00 -1.22
N PRO A 44 3.44 5.59 0.06
CA PRO A 44 3.56 4.18 0.41
C PRO A 44 2.46 3.32 -0.21
N ALA A 45 2.85 2.19 -0.81
CA ALA A 45 1.93 1.21 -1.36
C ALA A 45 1.20 0.43 -0.25
N ALA A 46 1.86 0.24 0.89
CA ALA A 46 1.31 -0.41 2.06
C ALA A 46 1.60 0.38 3.34
N VAL A 47 0.70 0.29 4.31
CA VAL A 47 0.82 0.85 5.66
C VAL A 47 0.57 -0.25 6.69
N VAL A 48 1.60 -0.61 7.45
CA VAL A 48 1.54 -1.60 8.53
C VAL A 48 1.39 -0.88 9.86
N ARG A 49 0.29 -1.15 10.58
CA ARG A 49 0.06 -0.64 11.93
C ARG A 49 0.76 -1.51 12.96
N LEU A 50 1.50 -0.89 13.86
CA LEU A 50 2.18 -1.53 14.98
C LEU A 50 1.62 -0.98 16.29
N ASP A 51 1.57 -1.80 17.35
CA ASP A 51 1.34 -1.27 18.71
C ASP A 51 2.52 -0.42 19.18
N ARG A 52 3.73 -0.85 18.83
CA ARG A 52 4.98 -0.15 19.12
C ARG A 52 6.06 -0.59 18.14
N PHE A 53 7.07 0.25 17.97
CA PHE A 53 8.23 -0.13 17.17
C PHE A 53 9.07 -1.20 17.89
N PRO A 54 9.52 -2.25 17.18
CA PRO A 54 10.49 -3.17 17.72
C PRO A 54 11.84 -2.47 17.84
N LEU A 55 12.48 -2.59 19.00
CA LEU A 55 13.77 -1.99 19.29
C LEU A 55 14.78 -3.08 19.64
N THR A 56 16.01 -2.91 19.16
CA THR A 56 17.19 -3.64 19.62
C THR A 56 17.47 -3.35 21.10
N PRO A 57 18.30 -4.17 21.79
CA PRO A 57 18.71 -3.89 23.18
C PRO A 57 19.35 -2.51 23.39
N ASN A 58 19.96 -1.94 22.35
CA ASN A 58 20.57 -0.61 22.37
C ASN A 58 19.57 0.53 22.04
N GLY A 59 18.26 0.23 21.98
CA GLY A 59 17.20 1.21 21.74
C GLY A 59 17.04 1.67 20.28
N LYS A 60 17.83 1.13 19.35
CA LYS A 60 17.66 1.41 17.91
C LYS A 60 16.52 0.58 17.32
N LEU A 61 15.86 1.11 16.28
CA LEU A 61 14.86 0.36 15.51
C LEU A 61 15.43 -0.96 14.99
N ASP A 62 14.76 -2.06 15.33
CA ASP A 62 15.07 -3.37 14.78
C ASP A 62 14.30 -3.59 13.47
N ARG A 63 14.94 -3.24 12.36
CA ARG A 63 14.34 -3.37 11.02
C ARG A 63 14.05 -4.81 10.61
N ARG A 64 14.74 -5.80 11.20
CA ARG A 64 14.55 -7.22 10.88
C ARG A 64 13.32 -7.80 11.59
N ALA A 65 12.89 -7.17 12.68
CA ALA A 65 11.70 -7.52 13.43
C ALA A 65 10.42 -6.85 12.90
N LEU A 66 10.53 -6.01 11.86
CA LEU A 66 9.35 -5.46 11.19
C LEU A 66 8.68 -6.54 10.34
N SER A 67 7.39 -6.74 10.57
CA SER A 67 6.59 -7.73 9.84
C SER A 67 6.40 -7.34 8.38
N VAL A 68 6.46 -8.32 7.48
CA VAL A 68 6.09 -8.12 6.07
C VAL A 68 4.61 -7.70 6.00
N PRO A 69 4.23 -6.76 5.10
CA PRO A 69 2.84 -6.33 4.96
C PRO A 69 1.90 -7.51 4.65
N GLY A 70 0.87 -7.69 5.48
CA GLY A 70 -0.26 -8.55 5.17
C GLY A 70 -1.19 -7.90 4.15
N GLU A 71 -2.21 -8.63 3.69
CA GLU A 71 -3.19 -8.11 2.73
C GLU A 71 -3.94 -6.86 3.21
N ASP A 72 -4.13 -6.74 4.53
CA ASP A 72 -4.80 -5.64 5.22
C ASP A 72 -3.97 -4.35 5.28
N ALA A 73 -2.65 -4.45 5.07
CA ALA A 73 -1.76 -3.31 5.01
C ALA A 73 -1.88 -2.53 3.69
N PHE A 74 -2.48 -3.12 2.66
CA PHE A 74 -2.68 -2.46 1.37
C PHE A 74 -3.96 -1.65 1.39
N ALA A 75 -3.92 -0.46 0.77
CA ALA A 75 -5.11 0.36 0.56
C ALA A 75 -6.05 -0.33 -0.43
N ARG A 76 -6.87 -1.27 0.05
CA ARG A 76 -7.99 -1.83 -0.71
C ARG A 76 -9.12 -0.82 -0.61
N GLN A 77 -9.32 -0.02 -1.65
CA GLN A 77 -10.53 0.76 -1.75
C GLN A 77 -11.73 -0.19 -1.82
N ARG A 78 -12.88 0.22 -1.26
CA ARG A 78 -14.14 -0.50 -1.46
C ARG A 78 -14.33 -0.71 -2.97
N TYR A 79 -14.55 -1.96 -3.38
CA TYR A 79 -14.69 -2.28 -4.80
C TYR A 79 -15.80 -1.43 -5.43
N ALA A 80 -15.44 -0.70 -6.47
CA ALA A 80 -16.35 0.05 -7.31
C ALA A 80 -16.13 -0.41 -8.75
N ALA A 81 -17.18 -0.95 -9.36
CA ALA A 81 -17.08 -1.49 -10.71
C ALA A 81 -16.67 -0.39 -11.72
N PRO A 82 -15.82 -0.72 -12.71
CA PRO A 82 -15.55 0.15 -13.85
C PRO A 82 -16.84 0.62 -14.52
N GLN A 83 -16.91 1.90 -14.88
CA GLN A 83 -18.07 2.52 -15.52
C GLN A 83 -17.76 2.95 -16.95
N GLY A 84 -18.64 2.56 -17.87
CA GLY A 84 -18.50 2.86 -19.29
C GLY A 84 -17.42 2.03 -19.98
N ALA A 85 -17.25 2.27 -21.29
CA ALA A 85 -16.34 1.48 -22.12
C ALA A 85 -14.87 1.66 -21.72
N THR A 86 -14.43 2.90 -21.49
CA THR A 86 -13.03 3.22 -21.20
C THR A 86 -12.52 2.56 -19.92
N GLU A 87 -13.22 2.72 -18.79
CA GLU A 87 -12.78 2.11 -17.53
C GLU A 87 -12.81 0.58 -17.62
N THR A 88 -13.81 0.01 -18.32
CA THR A 88 -13.92 -1.44 -18.51
C THR A 88 -12.75 -1.99 -19.31
N THR A 89 -12.36 -1.32 -20.39
CA THR A 89 -11.18 -1.69 -21.18
C THR A 89 -9.90 -1.56 -20.37
N LEU A 90 -9.71 -0.46 -19.63
CA LEU A 90 -8.53 -0.26 -18.80
C LEU A 90 -8.41 -1.32 -17.70
N ALA A 91 -9.52 -1.62 -17.01
CA ALA A 91 -9.56 -2.66 -16.01
C ALA A 91 -9.26 -4.04 -16.60
N ALA A 92 -9.68 -4.34 -17.84
CA ALA A 92 -9.32 -5.59 -18.50
C ALA A 92 -7.80 -5.69 -18.74
N VAL A 93 -7.16 -4.62 -19.22
CA VAL A 93 -5.70 -4.57 -19.43
C VAL A 93 -4.96 -4.74 -18.10
N TRP A 94 -5.39 -4.06 -17.04
CA TRP A 94 -4.73 -4.17 -15.72
C TRP A 94 -4.88 -5.56 -15.11
N ARG A 95 -6.04 -6.22 -15.28
CA ARG A 95 -6.22 -7.61 -14.82
C ARG A 95 -5.24 -8.56 -15.49
N GLU A 96 -5.04 -8.42 -16.80
CA GLU A 96 -4.10 -9.24 -17.56
C GLU A 96 -2.64 -9.00 -17.14
N LEU A 97 -2.28 -7.73 -16.93
CA LEU A 97 -0.90 -7.32 -16.63
C LEU A 97 -0.50 -7.65 -15.18
N LEU A 98 -1.43 -7.49 -14.23
CA LEU A 98 -1.17 -7.67 -12.79
C LEU A 98 -1.58 -9.06 -12.28
N GLY A 99 -2.32 -9.86 -13.07
CA GLY A 99 -2.83 -11.16 -12.64
C GLY A 99 -3.90 -11.09 -11.54
N ILE A 100 -4.58 -9.94 -11.40
CA ILE A 100 -5.61 -9.69 -10.39
C ILE A 100 -6.99 -9.87 -11.02
N GLU A 101 -7.91 -10.59 -10.36
CA GLU A 101 -9.24 -10.85 -10.94
C GLU A 101 -10.20 -9.65 -10.90
N LYS A 102 -10.09 -8.80 -9.87
CA LYS A 102 -10.99 -7.65 -9.65
C LYS A 102 -10.18 -6.36 -9.49
N ILE A 103 -10.33 -5.47 -10.47
CA ILE A 103 -9.82 -4.10 -10.45
C ILE A 103 -11.01 -3.16 -10.24
N SER A 104 -10.99 -2.41 -9.14
CA SER A 104 -11.88 -1.30 -8.85
C SER A 104 -11.50 -0.09 -9.71
N ARG A 105 -12.48 0.74 -10.08
CA ARG A 105 -12.23 1.99 -10.81
C ARG A 105 -11.37 3.01 -10.05
N HIS A 106 -11.29 2.85 -8.74
CA HIS A 106 -10.46 3.68 -7.86
C HIS A 106 -9.19 2.98 -7.40
N ASP A 107 -8.93 1.77 -7.92
CA ASP A 107 -7.66 1.11 -7.66
C ASP A 107 -6.52 1.87 -8.32
N ASN A 108 -5.38 1.82 -7.65
CA ASN A 108 -4.17 2.44 -8.12
C ASN A 108 -3.22 1.36 -8.63
N PHE A 109 -2.80 1.48 -9.90
CA PHE A 109 -1.95 0.50 -10.58
C PHE A 109 -0.72 0.11 -9.78
N PHE A 110 -0.01 1.11 -9.23
CA PHE A 110 1.23 0.92 -8.49
C PHE A 110 0.99 0.30 -7.11
N ALA A 111 -0.14 0.65 -6.47
CA ALA A 111 -0.53 0.01 -5.22
C ALA A 111 -0.83 -1.49 -5.41
N LEU A 112 -1.27 -1.88 -6.61
CA LEU A 112 -1.54 -3.25 -6.99
C LEU A 112 -0.31 -4.03 -7.47
N GLY A 113 0.88 -3.42 -7.45
CA GLY A 113 2.13 -4.07 -7.89
C GLY A 113 2.53 -3.77 -9.33
N GLY A 114 1.87 -2.84 -10.01
CA GLY A 114 2.36 -2.32 -11.29
C GLY A 114 3.60 -1.44 -11.12
N HIS A 115 4.47 -1.42 -12.13
CA HIS A 115 5.72 -0.64 -12.17
C HIS A 115 6.02 -0.14 -13.58
#